data_AF-A0A6A3ZRZ0-F1
#
_entry.id   AF-A0A6A3ZRZ0-F1
#
_cell.length_a   1.000
_cell.length_b   1.000
_cell.length_c   1.000
_cell.angle_alpha   90.00
_cell.angle_beta   90.00
_cell.angle_gamma   90.00
#
_symmetry.space_group_name_H-M   'P 1'
#
loop_
_entity.id
_entity.type
_entity.pdbx_description
1 polymer ?
#
loop_
_entity_poly.entity_id
_entity_poly.type
_entity_poly.pdbx_seq_one_letter_code
_entity_poly.pdbx_strand_id
1 'polypeptide(L)'
;MRLKTSLITSIFRSALAPASVREFQLRFALWFYTTGMAFQKAEHNSLMDALRVITPFAVVPNRHQLATTLLDMCYDDLRSKLMLSAKGKRVTLTTDGYPTPTGRLSSTTCCSLRHPPCPDQLDFVTIAAVVTDNTATNRLVWSTLQQQKPNIFFHGCISHTVHLAVKDLVGRLPWLGKLTKDCRKLVRFLKSQQLWYQLKRLQCVEGKPSLGLPTETLWGTIKRYFSTVLASEKIQHAFVSGRGFLRARTKVQNTKRRHACDTVVARDFVQQLEKAIKLLKVISKFQKAFENNSKPPSEVYHMFLLLPEEFKKMEMPISELDKIQQILDERFNFVYGDAHGGAYLLCPRYLGQGMDQETRDSVQEFIANWQGSGEEEATTVGLVNYLGGQRSTSLEVKLIRQKQLTVAQYWGGLSQFPLLHDIALTAFASACSSAAEKRTWAAQKFVHSQARNRLNDESVEKLDFPLLQRKEL
;
A
#
# COMPACT_ATOMS: atom_id res chain seq x y z
N MET A 1 -13.01 35.32 -68.75
CA MET A 1 -13.17 34.58 -67.49
C MET A 1 -11.88 33.81 -67.23
N ARG A 2 -10.95 34.35 -66.43
CA ARG A 2 -9.65 33.71 -66.14
C ARG A 2 -9.86 32.61 -65.09
N LEU A 3 -9.64 31.36 -65.47
CA LEU A 3 -9.59 30.22 -64.56
C LEU A 3 -8.45 30.45 -63.56
N LYS A 4 -8.77 30.57 -62.26
CA LYS A 4 -7.80 30.51 -61.17
C LYS A 4 -7.27 29.09 -61.08
N THR A 5 -6.05 28.88 -61.56
CA THR A 5 -5.30 27.65 -61.30
C THR A 5 -5.06 27.56 -59.79
N SER A 6 -5.65 26.56 -59.14
CA SER A 6 -5.36 26.24 -57.74
C SER A 6 -3.89 25.84 -57.62
N LEU A 7 -3.14 26.53 -56.75
CA LEU A 7 -1.77 26.15 -56.39
C LEU A 7 -1.72 24.65 -56.04
N ILE A 8 -0.83 23.91 -56.72
CA ILE A 8 -0.53 22.48 -56.54
C ILE A 8 0.07 22.17 -55.15
N THR A 9 0.09 23.13 -54.23
CA THR A 9 0.66 22.97 -52.88
C THR A 9 -0.34 22.42 -51.85
N SER A 10 -1.63 22.28 -52.18
CA SER A 10 -2.63 21.70 -51.26
C SER A 10 -2.73 20.17 -51.30
N ILE A 11 -2.05 19.52 -52.26
CA ILE A 11 -2.23 18.07 -52.54
C ILE A 11 -1.23 17.21 -51.75
N PHE A 12 -0.08 17.76 -51.36
CA PHE A 12 0.88 17.05 -50.51
C PHE A 12 0.87 17.66 -49.11
N ARG A 13 0.15 17.04 -48.17
CA ARG A 13 0.48 17.24 -46.74
C ARG A 13 1.95 16.85 -46.60
N SER A 14 2.81 17.81 -46.26
CA SER A 14 4.24 17.56 -46.12
C SER A 14 4.45 16.38 -45.17
N ALA A 15 5.31 15.44 -45.57
CA ALA A 15 5.72 14.36 -44.69
C ALA A 15 6.24 14.99 -43.39
N LEU A 16 5.74 14.52 -42.24
CA LEU A 16 6.19 15.01 -40.95
C LEU A 16 7.71 14.83 -40.86
N ALA A 17 8.40 15.86 -40.35
CA ALA A 17 9.84 15.78 -40.16
C ALA A 17 10.17 14.56 -39.27
N PRO A 18 11.26 13.82 -39.56
CA PRO A 18 11.62 12.64 -38.77
C PRO A 18 11.72 12.91 -37.26
N ALA A 19 12.16 14.12 -36.88
CA ALA A 19 12.19 14.57 -35.49
C ALA A 19 10.79 14.66 -34.86
N SER A 20 9.80 15.19 -35.59
CA SER A 20 8.40 15.29 -35.14
C SER A 20 7.74 13.92 -35.02
N VAL A 21 8.07 12.99 -35.94
CA VAL A 21 7.60 11.60 -35.84
C VAL A 21 8.19 10.92 -34.60
N ARG A 22 9.49 11.09 -34.35
CA ARG A 22 10.16 10.55 -33.16
C ARG A 22 9.56 11.10 -31.86
N GLU A 23 9.33 12.42 -31.80
CA GLU A 23 8.71 13.07 -30.65
C GLU A 23 7.28 12.56 -30.40
N PHE A 24 6.49 12.43 -31.47
CA PHE A 24 5.16 11.83 -31.39
C PHE A 24 5.22 10.40 -30.85
N GLN A 25 6.14 9.57 -31.37
CA GLN A 25 6.29 8.18 -30.95
C GLN A 25 6.69 8.05 -29.48
N LEU A 26 7.56 8.93 -28.97
CA LEU A 26 7.94 8.95 -27.55
C LEU A 26 6.76 9.34 -26.66
N ARG A 27 6.02 10.39 -27.02
CA ARG A 27 4.82 10.79 -26.27
C ARG A 27 3.73 9.73 -26.30
N PHE A 28 3.53 9.11 -27.46
CA PHE A 28 2.60 8.01 -27.63
C PHE A 28 3.02 6.81 -26.78
N ALA A 29 4.29 6.42 -26.80
CA ALA A 29 4.82 5.33 -25.99
C ALA A 29 4.64 5.60 -24.49
N LEU A 30 4.97 6.81 -24.02
CA LEU A 30 4.77 7.19 -22.62
C LEU A 30 3.29 7.10 -22.20
N TRP A 31 2.37 7.62 -23.00
CA TRP A 31 0.92 7.46 -22.77
C TRP A 31 0.50 5.99 -22.78
N PHE A 32 1.03 5.21 -23.72
CA PHE A 32 0.74 3.79 -23.87
C PHE A 32 1.15 2.98 -22.64
N TYR A 33 2.35 3.26 -22.09
CA TYR A 33 2.87 2.61 -20.88
C TYR A 33 2.14 3.06 -19.61
N THR A 34 1.96 4.37 -19.40
CA THR A 34 1.31 4.94 -18.20
C THR A 34 -0.17 4.56 -18.07
N THR A 35 -0.85 4.27 -19.18
CA THR A 35 -2.23 3.76 -19.20
C THR A 35 -2.31 2.23 -19.21
N GLY A 36 -1.17 1.54 -19.34
CA GLY A 36 -1.08 0.10 -19.40
C GLY A 36 -1.84 -0.49 -20.60
N MET A 37 -1.64 0.00 -21.82
CA MET A 37 -2.29 -0.58 -23.02
C MET A 37 -1.59 -1.83 -23.55
N ALA A 38 -2.35 -2.88 -23.91
CA ALA A 38 -1.77 -4.12 -24.44
C ALA A 38 -1.13 -3.85 -25.81
N PHE A 39 0.08 -4.36 -26.11
CA PHE A 39 0.82 -4.06 -27.35
C PHE A 39 0.00 -4.23 -28.64
N GLN A 40 -0.90 -5.22 -28.67
CA GLN A 40 -1.83 -5.44 -29.79
C GLN A 40 -2.73 -4.23 -30.10
N LYS A 41 -3.01 -3.38 -29.10
CA LYS A 41 -3.83 -2.17 -29.29
C LYS A 41 -3.12 -1.09 -30.11
N ALA A 42 -1.79 -1.08 -30.15
CA ALA A 42 -1.05 -0.10 -30.95
C ALA A 42 -1.29 -0.29 -32.46
N GLU A 43 -1.63 -1.51 -32.89
CA GLU A 43 -1.85 -1.86 -34.29
C GLU A 43 -3.36 -2.03 -34.61
N HIS A 44 -4.24 -1.59 -33.71
CA HIS A 44 -5.69 -1.74 -33.90
C HIS A 44 -6.22 -0.79 -34.97
N ASN A 45 -7.03 -1.30 -35.91
CA ASN A 45 -7.53 -0.55 -37.07
C ASN A 45 -8.23 0.76 -36.67
N SER A 46 -9.09 0.76 -35.64
CA SER A 46 -9.78 1.98 -35.21
C SER A 46 -8.84 3.08 -34.69
N LEU A 47 -7.69 2.72 -34.11
CA LEU A 47 -6.68 3.71 -33.70
C LEU A 47 -5.98 4.28 -34.94
N MET A 48 -5.63 3.41 -35.89
CA MET A 48 -5.01 3.80 -37.15
C MET A 48 -5.94 4.72 -37.95
N ASP A 49 -7.24 4.40 -38.02
CA ASP A 49 -8.24 5.21 -38.71
C ASP A 49 -8.43 6.57 -38.03
N ALA A 50 -8.45 6.62 -36.69
CA ALA A 50 -8.53 7.88 -35.94
C ALA A 50 -7.32 8.79 -36.22
N LEU A 51 -6.11 8.23 -36.26
CA LEU A 51 -4.89 9.01 -36.53
C LEU A 51 -4.74 9.40 -38.00
N ARG A 52 -5.30 8.60 -38.94
CA ARG A 52 -5.37 8.92 -40.37
C ARG A 52 -6.15 10.19 -40.68
N VAL A 53 -7.11 10.58 -39.82
CA VAL A 53 -7.81 11.87 -39.92
C VAL A 53 -6.83 13.05 -39.79
N ILE A 54 -5.85 12.91 -38.90
CA ILE A 54 -4.87 13.96 -38.58
C ILE A 54 -3.68 13.90 -39.55
N THR A 55 -3.17 12.71 -39.85
CA THR A 55 -2.04 12.51 -40.76
C THR A 55 -2.21 11.23 -41.59
N PRO A 56 -2.09 11.28 -42.93
CA PRO A 56 -2.23 10.09 -43.77
C PRO A 56 -1.07 9.08 -43.60
N PHE A 57 0.01 9.46 -42.91
CA PHE A 57 1.19 8.64 -42.71
C PHE A 57 1.12 7.78 -41.44
N ALA A 58 1.67 6.57 -41.50
CA ALA A 58 1.79 5.69 -40.35
C ALA A 58 2.86 6.21 -39.36
N VAL A 59 2.42 7.02 -38.40
CA VAL A 59 3.28 7.57 -37.33
C VAL A 59 3.28 6.73 -36.06
N VAL A 60 2.32 5.82 -35.92
CA VAL A 60 2.17 4.97 -34.73
C VAL A 60 3.32 3.98 -34.64
N PRO A 61 3.97 3.87 -33.47
CA PRO A 61 5.03 2.89 -33.30
C PRO A 61 4.45 1.47 -33.32
N ASN A 62 5.15 0.56 -34.00
CA ASN A 62 4.73 -0.83 -34.05
C ASN A 62 5.04 -1.55 -32.72
N ARG A 63 4.51 -2.78 -32.57
CA ARG A 63 4.69 -3.59 -31.35
C ARG A 63 6.16 -3.80 -30.99
N HIS A 64 7.06 -3.92 -31.97
CA HIS A 64 8.47 -4.18 -31.74
C HIS A 64 9.15 -2.93 -31.19
N GLN A 65 8.89 -1.75 -31.78
CA GLN A 65 9.41 -0.47 -31.29
C GLN A 65 8.97 -0.20 -29.85
N LEU A 66 7.70 -0.48 -29.54
CA LEU A 66 7.14 -0.33 -28.18
C LEU A 66 7.69 -1.35 -27.18
N ALA A 67 8.20 -2.51 -27.61
CA ALA A 67 8.75 -3.53 -26.73
C ALA A 67 10.28 -3.43 -26.57
N THR A 68 10.95 -2.56 -27.33
CA THR A 68 12.42 -2.44 -27.37
C THR A 68 12.84 -0.98 -27.27
N THR A 69 13.18 -0.35 -28.40
CA THR A 69 13.74 1.01 -28.49
C THR A 69 12.98 2.08 -27.72
N LEU A 70 11.66 2.18 -27.87
CA LEU A 70 10.86 3.21 -27.18
C LEU A 70 10.69 2.91 -25.69
N LEU A 71 10.74 1.64 -25.31
CA LEU A 71 10.67 1.23 -23.91
C LEU A 71 11.94 1.64 -23.18
N ASP A 72 13.11 1.34 -23.75
CA ASP A 72 14.41 1.74 -23.21
C ASP A 72 14.51 3.27 -23.10
N MET A 73 14.14 3.99 -24.17
CA MET A 73 14.18 5.46 -24.18
C MET A 73 13.25 6.09 -23.13
N CYS A 74 12.01 5.63 -23.01
CA CYS A 74 11.08 6.14 -22.01
C CYS A 74 11.54 5.79 -20.59
N TYR A 75 12.09 4.58 -20.39
CA TYR A 75 12.63 4.15 -19.11
C TYR A 75 13.80 5.05 -18.69
N ASP A 76 14.78 5.26 -19.57
CA ASP A 76 15.97 6.05 -19.28
C ASP A 76 15.62 7.53 -19.00
N ASP A 77 14.73 8.14 -19.81
CA ASP A 77 14.28 9.52 -19.60
C ASP A 77 13.59 9.70 -18.23
N LEU A 78 12.65 8.81 -17.90
CA LEU A 78 11.96 8.84 -16.61
C LEU A 78 12.93 8.57 -15.45
N ARG A 79 13.88 7.64 -15.62
CA ARG A 79 14.87 7.32 -14.61
C ARG A 79 15.78 8.50 -14.35
N SER A 80 16.27 9.17 -15.40
CA SER A 80 17.08 10.38 -15.26
C SER A 80 16.32 11.52 -14.56
N LYS A 81 15.05 11.75 -14.92
CA LYS A 81 14.19 12.73 -14.24
C LYS A 81 13.99 12.41 -12.76
N LEU A 82 13.74 11.13 -12.44
CA LEU A 82 13.60 10.67 -11.06
C LEU A 82 14.91 10.85 -10.28
N MET A 83 16.05 10.45 -10.85
CA MET A 83 17.36 10.62 -10.22
C MET A 83 17.67 12.09 -9.94
N LEU A 84 17.37 13.00 -10.88
CA LEU A 84 17.51 14.45 -10.69
C LEU A 84 16.59 14.98 -9.60
N SER A 85 15.32 14.55 -9.57
CA SER A 85 14.35 14.94 -8.54
C SER A 85 14.72 14.39 -7.16
N ALA A 86 15.29 13.19 -7.10
CA ALA A 86 15.67 12.52 -5.86
C ALA A 86 17.03 12.98 -5.32
N LYS A 87 17.87 13.59 -6.15
CA LYS A 87 19.25 13.96 -5.77
C LYS A 87 19.29 14.76 -4.47
N GLY A 88 20.10 14.30 -3.52
CA GLY A 88 20.28 14.93 -2.21
C GLY A 88 19.09 14.78 -1.25
N LYS A 89 18.05 14.03 -1.63
CA LYS A 89 16.93 13.72 -0.74
C LYS A 89 17.21 12.47 0.08
N ARG A 90 16.58 12.43 1.25
CA ARG A 90 16.47 11.22 2.08
C ARG A 90 15.35 10.33 1.54
N VAL A 91 15.63 9.05 1.33
CA VAL A 91 14.67 8.09 0.73
C VAL A 91 14.52 6.84 1.59
N THR A 92 13.39 6.17 1.46
CA THR A 92 13.16 4.88 2.09
C THR A 92 13.21 3.77 1.05
N LEU A 93 14.00 2.74 1.32
CA LEU A 93 13.95 1.48 0.58
C LEU A 93 12.85 0.62 1.17
N THR A 94 11.88 0.22 0.36
CA THR A 94 10.89 -0.77 0.75
C THR A 94 11.14 -2.05 -0.02
N THR A 95 10.85 -3.21 0.58
CA THR A 95 10.80 -4.49 -0.12
C THR A 95 9.58 -5.29 0.35
N ASP A 96 8.85 -5.90 -0.60
CA ASP A 96 7.77 -6.85 -0.32
C ASP A 96 8.08 -8.17 -1.04
N GLY A 97 8.16 -9.26 -0.28
CA GLY A 97 8.30 -10.60 -0.82
C GLY A 97 6.92 -11.23 -1.04
N TYR A 98 6.62 -11.68 -2.26
CA TYR A 98 5.39 -12.41 -2.52
C TYR A 98 5.59 -13.63 -3.44
N PRO A 99 4.80 -14.70 -3.25
CA PRO A 99 4.83 -15.84 -4.14
C PRO A 99 4.24 -15.47 -5.50
N THR A 100 5.02 -15.64 -6.56
CA THR A 100 4.55 -15.52 -7.95
C THR A 100 3.66 -16.71 -8.34
N PRO A 101 2.78 -16.58 -9.35
CA PRO A 101 1.98 -17.70 -9.88
C PRO A 101 2.81 -18.89 -10.39
N THR A 102 4.10 -18.65 -10.66
CA THR A 102 5.11 -19.63 -11.09
C THR A 102 5.89 -20.26 -9.92
N GLY A 103 5.56 -19.92 -8.67
CA GLY A 103 6.20 -20.49 -7.48
C GLY A 103 7.57 -19.90 -7.12
N ARG A 104 8.03 -18.84 -7.80
CA ARG A 104 9.27 -18.11 -7.45
C ARG A 104 8.98 -16.95 -6.49
N LEU A 105 9.85 -16.70 -5.52
CA LEU A 105 9.88 -15.45 -4.76
C LEU A 105 10.47 -14.36 -5.65
N SER A 106 9.75 -13.27 -5.88
CA SER A 106 10.25 -12.07 -6.54
C SER A 106 10.12 -10.91 -5.56
N SER A 107 11.17 -10.10 -5.41
CA SER A 107 11.19 -8.89 -4.57
C SER A 107 11.10 -7.66 -5.46
N THR A 108 10.11 -6.80 -5.24
CA THR A 108 10.05 -5.49 -5.90
C THR A 108 10.48 -4.43 -4.90
N THR A 109 11.52 -3.66 -5.22
CA THR A 109 11.97 -2.53 -4.42
C THR A 109 11.33 -1.25 -4.97
N CYS A 110 10.68 -0.43 -4.13
CA CYS A 110 10.10 0.86 -4.55
C CYS A 110 11.15 1.94 -4.86
N CYS A 111 12.44 1.61 -4.83
CA CYS A 111 13.46 2.23 -5.66
C CYS A 111 13.80 1.20 -6.73
N SER A 112 13.31 1.38 -7.96
CA SER A 112 13.50 0.46 -9.10
C SER A 112 14.96 0.37 -9.57
N LEU A 113 15.84 -0.11 -8.70
CA LEU A 113 17.20 -0.53 -8.95
C LEU A 113 17.25 -1.99 -8.49
N ARG A 114 17.73 -2.86 -9.39
CA ARG A 114 17.74 -4.33 -9.32
C ARG A 114 18.00 -4.89 -7.91
N HIS A 115 17.25 -5.94 -7.55
CA HIS A 115 17.42 -6.72 -6.30
C HIS A 115 17.38 -5.80 -5.06
N PRO A 116 17.54 -6.20 -3.79
CA PRO A 116 17.80 -5.19 -2.76
C PRO A 116 19.08 -4.46 -3.21
N PRO A 117 19.02 -3.19 -3.66
CA PRO A 117 20.25 -2.51 -3.99
C PRO A 117 21.04 -2.48 -2.70
N CYS A 118 22.28 -2.97 -2.75
CA CYS A 118 23.22 -2.72 -1.67
C CYS A 118 23.18 -1.20 -1.43
N PRO A 119 23.10 -0.72 -0.18
CA PRO A 119 23.09 0.71 0.12
C PRO A 119 24.17 1.51 -0.61
N ASP A 120 25.25 0.84 -1.01
CA ASP A 120 26.42 1.36 -1.73
C ASP A 120 26.23 1.58 -3.25
N GLN A 121 25.08 1.24 -3.84
CA GLN A 121 24.74 1.59 -5.25
C GLN A 121 23.92 2.90 -5.34
N LEU A 122 23.77 3.53 -4.18
CA LEU A 122 22.96 4.65 -3.71
C LEU A 122 23.30 6.11 -4.05
N ASP A 123 24.51 6.39 -4.56
CA ASP A 123 25.31 7.58 -4.12
C ASP A 123 24.69 8.97 -4.30
N PHE A 124 23.63 9.11 -5.09
CA PHE A 124 22.92 10.39 -5.30
C PHE A 124 21.82 10.67 -4.26
N VAL A 125 21.48 9.70 -3.41
CA VAL A 125 20.47 9.81 -2.34
C VAL A 125 21.02 9.34 -1.00
N THR A 126 20.42 9.84 0.09
CA THR A 126 20.68 9.31 1.43
C THR A 126 19.58 8.31 1.78
N ILE A 127 19.95 7.07 2.09
CA ILE A 127 18.95 6.08 2.54
C ILE A 127 18.63 6.39 4.01
N ALA A 128 17.39 6.75 4.29
CA ALA A 128 16.92 7.02 5.65
C ALA A 128 16.40 5.76 6.35
N ALA A 129 15.76 4.87 5.60
CA ALA A 129 15.21 3.64 6.16
C ALA A 129 15.15 2.50 5.15
N VAL A 130 15.13 1.29 5.69
CA VAL A 130 14.78 0.05 5.00
C VAL A 130 13.56 -0.57 5.68
N VAL A 131 12.49 -0.79 4.91
CA VAL A 131 11.19 -1.29 5.41
C VAL A 131 10.81 -2.54 4.67
N THR A 132 10.77 -3.66 5.39
CA THR A 132 10.47 -4.96 4.80
C THR A 132 9.31 -5.64 5.54
N ASP A 133 8.83 -6.78 5.03
CA ASP A 133 8.07 -7.69 5.88
C ASP A 133 9.00 -8.24 6.98
N ASN A 134 8.46 -8.43 8.18
CA ASN A 134 9.30 -8.72 9.35
C ASN A 134 9.51 -10.24 9.56
N THR A 135 9.90 -10.93 8.49
CA THR A 135 10.31 -12.35 8.56
C THR A 135 11.58 -12.48 9.40
N ALA A 136 11.81 -13.66 10.00
CA ALA A 136 13.01 -13.91 10.81
C ALA A 136 14.31 -13.65 10.02
N THR A 137 14.31 -13.97 8.72
CA THR A 137 15.43 -13.70 7.81
C THR A 137 15.70 -12.20 7.69
N ASN A 138 14.67 -11.38 7.50
CA ASN A 138 14.84 -9.95 7.38
C ASN A 138 15.34 -9.31 8.68
N ARG A 139 14.90 -9.80 9.86
CA ARG A 139 15.45 -9.33 11.15
C ARG A 139 16.96 -9.55 11.26
N LEU A 140 17.44 -10.73 10.86
CA LEU A 140 18.87 -11.02 10.86
C LEU A 140 19.63 -10.07 9.93
N VAL A 141 19.08 -9.83 8.73
CA VAL A 141 19.64 -8.88 7.76
C VAL A 141 19.67 -7.46 8.35
N TRP A 142 18.63 -7.02 9.06
CA TRP A 142 18.60 -5.73 9.71
C TRP A 142 19.73 -5.59 10.74
N SER A 143 19.91 -6.58 11.62
CA SER A 143 20.98 -6.54 12.63
C SER A 143 22.37 -6.44 11.99
N THR A 144 22.62 -7.19 10.91
CA THR A 144 23.90 -7.11 10.19
C THR A 144 24.08 -5.76 9.49
N LEU A 145 23.04 -5.24 8.81
CA LEU A 145 23.13 -3.98 8.10
C LEU A 145 23.21 -2.78 9.06
N GLN A 146 22.54 -2.82 10.20
CA GLN A 146 22.60 -1.78 11.23
C GLN A 146 24.04 -1.60 11.76
N GLN A 147 24.78 -2.70 11.94
CA GLN A 147 26.19 -2.66 12.34
C GLN A 147 27.09 -2.01 11.27
N GLN A 148 26.77 -2.22 9.99
CA GLN A 148 27.54 -1.66 8.87
C GLN A 148 27.14 -0.21 8.55
N LYS A 149 25.88 0.16 8.81
CA LYS A 149 25.26 1.43 8.46
C LYS A 149 24.40 1.92 9.65
N PRO A 150 25.02 2.45 10.71
CA PRO A 150 24.32 2.85 11.94
C PRO A 150 23.28 3.97 11.71
N ASN A 151 23.48 4.82 10.71
CA ASN A 151 22.64 6.00 10.45
C ASN A 151 21.48 5.70 9.47
N ILE A 152 21.07 4.43 9.39
CA ILE A 152 19.91 3.98 8.62
C ILE A 152 18.95 3.29 9.58
N PHE A 153 17.66 3.59 9.45
CA PHE A 153 16.63 2.91 10.21
C PHE A 153 16.19 1.59 9.56
N PHE A 154 15.97 0.56 10.37
CA PHE A 154 15.38 -0.70 9.93
C PHE A 154 14.14 -0.99 10.74
N HIS A 155 13.01 -1.24 10.07
CA HIS A 155 11.78 -1.56 10.77
C HIS A 155 10.74 -2.28 9.89
N GLY A 156 9.71 -2.82 10.54
CA GLY A 156 8.68 -3.58 9.85
C GLY A 156 7.67 -2.72 9.10
N CYS A 157 7.05 -3.29 8.06
CA CYS A 157 5.94 -2.67 7.35
C CYS A 157 4.64 -2.67 8.17
N ILE A 158 4.14 -1.49 8.55
CA ILE A 158 2.90 -1.35 9.34
C ILE A 158 1.67 -1.92 8.63
N SER A 159 1.58 -1.81 7.30
CA SER A 159 0.44 -2.37 6.56
C SER A 159 0.44 -3.90 6.57
N HIS A 160 1.62 -4.53 6.63
CA HIS A 160 1.73 -5.97 6.84
C HIS A 160 1.35 -6.33 8.29
N THR A 161 1.83 -5.58 9.28
CA THR A 161 1.49 -5.80 10.69
C THR A 161 0.00 -5.67 10.97
N VAL A 162 -0.66 -4.62 10.48
CA VAL A 162 -2.11 -4.40 10.64
C VAL A 162 -2.91 -5.55 10.01
N HIS A 163 -2.43 -6.06 8.88
CA HIS A 163 -3.02 -7.20 8.22
C HIS A 163 -2.90 -8.49 9.05
N LEU A 164 -1.74 -8.73 9.64
CA LEU A 164 -1.53 -9.86 10.54
C LEU A 164 -2.33 -9.70 11.85
N ALA A 165 -2.48 -8.50 12.39
CA ALA A 165 -3.31 -8.26 13.56
C ALA A 165 -4.76 -8.69 13.31
N VAL A 166 -5.32 -8.38 12.14
CA VAL A 166 -6.67 -8.87 11.76
C VAL A 166 -6.71 -10.39 11.63
N LYS A 167 -5.65 -11.02 11.09
CA LYS A 167 -5.53 -12.48 11.02
C LYS A 167 -5.54 -13.10 12.42
N ASP A 168 -4.78 -12.56 13.36
CA ASP A 168 -4.70 -13.09 14.73
C ASP A 168 -6.00 -12.90 15.48
N LEU A 169 -6.69 -11.77 15.30
CA LEU A 169 -8.01 -11.57 15.90
C LEU A 169 -8.98 -12.66 15.45
N VAL A 170 -9.03 -12.95 14.15
CA VAL A 170 -9.89 -14.03 13.62
C VAL A 170 -9.43 -15.40 14.12
N GLY A 171 -8.13 -15.60 14.36
CA GLY A 171 -7.57 -16.85 14.85
C GLY A 171 -7.76 -17.10 16.34
N ARG A 172 -7.62 -16.07 17.18
CA ARG A 172 -7.61 -16.17 18.66
C ARG A 172 -8.96 -15.90 19.31
N LEU A 173 -9.88 -15.22 18.61
CA LEU A 173 -11.26 -15.03 19.06
C LEU A 173 -12.17 -16.12 18.43
N PRO A 174 -12.58 -17.18 19.18
CA PRO A 174 -13.27 -18.32 18.58
C PRO A 174 -14.58 -17.96 17.90
N TRP A 175 -15.35 -17.02 18.48
CA TRP A 175 -16.61 -16.56 17.91
C TRP A 175 -16.39 -15.86 16.55
N LEU A 176 -15.34 -15.04 16.43
CA LEU A 176 -15.00 -14.33 15.20
C LEU A 176 -14.48 -15.29 14.13
N GLY A 177 -13.66 -16.26 14.54
CA GLY A 177 -13.19 -17.36 13.69
C GLY A 177 -14.34 -18.20 13.13
N LYS A 178 -15.31 -18.57 13.98
CA LYS A 178 -16.52 -19.29 13.58
C LYS A 178 -17.36 -18.45 12.61
N LEU A 179 -17.69 -17.22 12.96
CA LEU A 179 -18.46 -16.29 12.11
C LEU A 179 -17.81 -16.13 10.72
N THR A 180 -16.48 -15.99 10.68
CA THR A 180 -15.73 -15.88 9.41
C THR A 180 -15.90 -17.14 8.55
N LYS A 181 -15.80 -18.33 9.14
CA LYS A 181 -15.97 -19.61 8.44
C LYS A 181 -17.41 -19.78 7.93
N ASP A 182 -18.40 -19.45 8.74
CA ASP A 182 -19.81 -19.63 8.41
C ASP A 182 -20.25 -18.68 7.30
N CYS A 183 -19.88 -17.39 7.42
CA CYS A 183 -20.07 -16.43 6.34
C CYS A 183 -19.39 -16.91 5.05
N ARG A 184 -18.16 -17.42 5.12
CA ARG A 184 -17.41 -17.87 3.92
C ARG A 184 -18.13 -19.02 3.21
N LYS A 185 -18.66 -19.98 3.96
CA LYS A 185 -19.46 -21.08 3.40
C LYS A 185 -20.76 -20.55 2.77
N LEU A 186 -21.45 -19.62 3.44
CA LEU A 186 -22.65 -18.96 2.95
C LEU A 186 -22.39 -18.24 1.62
N VAL A 187 -21.39 -17.36 1.55
CA VAL A 187 -21.09 -16.60 0.33
C VAL A 187 -20.64 -17.52 -0.81
N ARG A 188 -19.84 -18.56 -0.53
CA ARG A 188 -19.49 -19.57 -1.55
C ARG A 188 -20.73 -20.29 -2.09
N PHE A 189 -21.69 -20.61 -1.24
CA PHE A 189 -22.96 -21.21 -1.65
C PHE A 189 -23.79 -20.26 -2.53
N LEU A 190 -23.93 -19.00 -2.11
CA LEU A 190 -24.66 -17.98 -2.86
C LEU A 190 -24.01 -17.64 -4.20
N LYS A 191 -22.69 -17.80 -4.33
CA LYS A 191 -21.95 -17.63 -5.59
C LYS A 191 -22.06 -18.80 -6.56
N SER A 192 -22.87 -19.82 -6.27
CA SER A 192 -23.21 -20.85 -7.27
C SER A 192 -24.04 -20.26 -8.42
N GLN A 193 -23.86 -20.77 -9.65
CA GLN A 193 -24.27 -20.13 -10.91
C GLN A 193 -25.71 -19.57 -10.91
N GLN A 194 -26.71 -20.33 -10.45
CA GLN A 194 -28.11 -19.88 -10.49
C GLN A 194 -28.47 -18.85 -9.40
N LEU A 195 -27.97 -19.00 -8.18
CA LEU A 195 -28.28 -18.10 -7.07
C LEU A 195 -27.53 -16.76 -7.21
N TRP A 196 -26.34 -16.80 -7.77
CA TRP A 196 -25.49 -15.63 -7.93
C TRP A 196 -26.12 -14.56 -8.82
N TYR A 197 -26.70 -14.96 -9.95
CA TYR A 197 -27.33 -14.04 -10.89
C TYR A 197 -28.55 -13.33 -10.25
N GLN A 198 -29.41 -14.11 -9.58
CA GLN A 198 -30.58 -13.56 -8.89
C GLN A 198 -30.17 -12.62 -7.75
N LEU A 199 -29.17 -13.01 -6.96
CA LEU A 199 -28.62 -12.18 -5.90
C LEU A 199 -28.08 -10.86 -6.44
N LYS A 200 -27.24 -10.90 -7.49
CA LYS A 200 -26.71 -9.69 -8.13
C LYS A 200 -27.82 -8.77 -8.63
N ARG A 201 -28.85 -9.34 -9.26
CA ARG A 201 -30.00 -8.57 -9.77
C ARG A 201 -30.71 -7.84 -8.63
N LEU A 202 -31.04 -8.55 -7.54
CA LEU A 202 -31.69 -7.95 -6.37
C LEU A 202 -30.80 -6.91 -5.68
N GLN A 203 -29.51 -7.17 -5.56
CA GLN A 203 -28.55 -6.20 -5.03
C GLN A 203 -28.50 -4.93 -5.89
N CYS A 204 -28.54 -5.05 -7.22
CA CYS A 204 -28.57 -3.91 -8.13
C CYS A 204 -29.84 -3.08 -7.96
N VAL A 205 -31.01 -3.73 -7.86
CA VAL A 205 -32.30 -3.07 -7.67
C VAL A 205 -32.36 -2.33 -6.33
N GLU A 206 -31.82 -2.92 -5.26
CA GLU A 206 -31.81 -2.33 -3.92
C GLU A 206 -30.60 -1.40 -3.66
N GLY A 207 -29.74 -1.14 -4.65
CA GLY A 207 -28.54 -0.30 -4.48
C GLY A 207 -27.50 -0.87 -3.51
N LYS A 208 -27.47 -2.20 -3.32
CA LYS A 208 -26.61 -2.90 -2.38
C LYS A 208 -25.28 -3.33 -2.99
N PRO A 209 -24.19 -3.35 -2.20
CA PRO A 209 -22.88 -3.77 -2.70
C PRO A 209 -22.85 -5.27 -3.00
N SER A 210 -22.17 -5.64 -4.09
CA SER A 210 -21.96 -7.04 -4.47
C SER A 210 -21.19 -7.80 -3.39
N LEU A 211 -21.56 -9.06 -3.13
CA LEU A 211 -20.83 -9.90 -2.17
C LEU A 211 -19.41 -10.18 -2.67
N GLY A 212 -18.41 -9.75 -1.89
CA GLY A 212 -17.02 -10.14 -2.06
C GLY A 212 -16.75 -11.49 -1.39
N LEU A 213 -15.80 -12.27 -1.90
CA LEU A 213 -15.15 -13.31 -1.08
C LEU A 213 -13.86 -12.71 -0.54
N PRO A 214 -13.52 -12.87 0.74
CA PRO A 214 -12.19 -12.56 1.21
C PRO A 214 -11.24 -13.59 0.60
N THR A 215 -10.25 -13.14 -0.18
CA THR A 215 -9.11 -13.99 -0.54
C THR A 215 -8.35 -14.34 0.73
N GLU A 216 -7.83 -15.56 0.83
CA GLU A 216 -7.23 -16.12 2.05
C GLU A 216 -6.04 -15.31 2.57
N THR A 217 -5.47 -14.46 1.71
CA THR A 217 -4.32 -13.58 1.96
C THR A 217 -4.69 -12.09 2.05
N LEU A 218 -5.97 -11.70 2.14
CA LEU A 218 -6.43 -10.30 2.22
C LEU A 218 -7.25 -10.00 3.50
N TRP A 219 -6.70 -10.33 4.68
CA TRP A 219 -7.29 -10.06 6.00
C TRP A 219 -7.77 -8.61 6.21
N GLY A 220 -7.06 -7.62 5.64
CA GLY A 220 -7.47 -6.19 5.65
C GLY A 220 -8.80 -5.87 4.94
N THR A 221 -9.46 -6.86 4.31
CA THR A 221 -10.76 -6.71 3.65
C THR A 221 -11.92 -7.35 4.41
N ILE A 222 -11.67 -8.02 5.54
CA ILE A 222 -12.70 -8.78 6.27
C ILE A 222 -13.82 -7.89 6.80
N LYS A 223 -13.51 -6.68 7.27
CA LYS A 223 -14.54 -5.73 7.67
C LYS A 223 -15.49 -5.41 6.51
N ARG A 224 -14.93 -5.10 5.33
CA ARG A 224 -15.72 -4.81 4.12
C ARG A 224 -16.55 -6.03 3.74
N TYR A 225 -15.96 -7.22 3.82
CA TYR A 225 -16.65 -8.47 3.59
C TYR A 225 -17.88 -8.64 4.50
N PHE A 226 -17.73 -8.53 5.83
CA PHE A 226 -18.87 -8.59 6.75
C PHE A 226 -19.90 -7.50 6.48
N SER A 227 -19.45 -6.29 6.13
CA SER A 227 -20.34 -5.19 5.76
C SER A 227 -21.20 -5.53 4.53
N THR A 228 -20.64 -6.21 3.51
CA THR A 228 -21.41 -6.65 2.34
C THR A 228 -22.41 -7.76 2.67
N VAL A 229 -22.05 -8.69 3.56
CA VAL A 229 -22.95 -9.75 4.03
C VAL A 229 -24.11 -9.13 4.83
N LEU A 230 -23.81 -8.22 5.76
CA LEU A 230 -24.81 -7.51 6.55
C LEU A 230 -25.76 -6.68 5.68
N ALA A 231 -25.21 -5.91 4.72
CA ALA A 231 -26.03 -5.08 3.82
C ALA A 231 -27.03 -5.91 3.00
N SER A 232 -26.67 -7.17 2.68
CA SER A 232 -27.49 -8.06 1.88
C SER A 232 -28.29 -9.06 2.73
N GLU A 233 -28.37 -8.88 4.05
CA GLU A 233 -28.98 -9.83 4.97
C GLU A 233 -30.45 -10.12 4.62
N LYS A 234 -31.30 -9.09 4.46
CA LYS A 234 -32.72 -9.28 4.08
C LYS A 234 -32.91 -10.09 2.80
N ILE A 235 -32.04 -9.86 1.80
CA ILE A 235 -32.05 -10.61 0.55
C ILE A 235 -31.67 -12.07 0.81
N GLN A 236 -30.62 -12.31 1.60
CA GLN A 236 -30.19 -13.65 1.98
C GLN A 236 -31.28 -14.39 2.77
N HIS A 237 -31.95 -13.70 3.69
CA HIS A 237 -33.07 -14.24 4.46
C HIS A 237 -34.22 -14.66 3.54
N ALA A 238 -34.62 -13.80 2.59
CA ALA A 238 -35.64 -14.14 1.60
C ALA A 238 -35.27 -15.37 0.75
N PHE A 239 -33.99 -15.53 0.36
CA PHE A 239 -33.53 -16.71 -0.37
C PHE A 239 -33.67 -18.00 0.44
N VAL A 240 -33.21 -18.01 1.69
CA VAL A 240 -33.22 -19.23 2.53
C VAL A 240 -34.61 -19.59 3.03
N SER A 241 -35.49 -18.59 3.22
CA SER A 241 -36.90 -18.78 3.56
C SER A 241 -37.79 -19.14 2.36
N GLY A 242 -37.24 -19.18 1.14
CA GLY A 242 -37.99 -19.50 -0.07
C GLY A 242 -38.60 -20.91 -0.04
N ARG A 243 -39.83 -21.05 -0.57
CA ARG A 243 -40.50 -22.37 -0.65
C ARG A 243 -39.64 -23.37 -1.41
N GLY A 244 -39.38 -24.51 -0.79
CA GLY A 244 -38.56 -25.57 -1.36
C GLY A 244 -37.06 -25.27 -1.34
N PHE A 245 -36.58 -24.26 -0.61
CA PHE A 245 -35.14 -23.99 -0.50
C PHE A 245 -34.35 -25.19 0.04
N LEU A 246 -34.91 -25.97 0.97
CA LEU A 246 -34.29 -27.19 1.49
C LEU A 246 -34.45 -28.41 0.56
N ARG A 247 -35.18 -28.30 -0.57
CA ARG A 247 -35.26 -29.38 -1.56
C ARG A 247 -33.93 -29.48 -2.29
N ALA A 248 -33.30 -30.65 -2.21
CA ALA A 248 -32.00 -30.92 -2.80
C ALA A 248 -32.00 -32.29 -3.46
N ARG A 249 -31.28 -32.43 -4.59
CA ARG A 249 -31.17 -33.71 -5.31
C ARG A 249 -30.14 -34.65 -4.68
N THR A 250 -29.20 -34.11 -3.93
CA THR A 250 -28.12 -34.88 -3.29
C THR A 250 -27.92 -34.50 -1.82
N LYS A 251 -27.38 -35.42 -1.03
CA LYS A 251 -27.03 -35.19 0.38
C LYS A 251 -26.08 -33.99 0.55
N VAL A 252 -25.09 -33.86 -0.33
CA VAL A 252 -24.13 -32.75 -0.33
C VAL A 252 -24.81 -31.40 -0.57
N GLN A 253 -25.75 -31.33 -1.52
CA GLN A 253 -26.53 -30.12 -1.77
C GLN A 253 -27.42 -29.77 -0.56
N ASN A 254 -28.04 -30.78 0.06
CA ASN A 254 -28.86 -30.59 1.25
C ASN A 254 -28.05 -30.00 2.41
N THR A 255 -26.87 -30.55 2.71
CA THR A 255 -25.98 -30.05 3.77
C THR A 255 -25.58 -28.59 3.54
N LYS A 256 -25.25 -28.21 2.30
CA LYS A 256 -24.89 -26.82 1.96
C LYS A 256 -26.07 -25.85 2.13
N ARG A 257 -27.27 -26.25 1.68
CA ARG A 257 -28.51 -25.46 1.82
C ARG A 257 -28.89 -25.31 3.29
N ARG A 258 -28.88 -26.40 4.06
CA ARG A 258 -29.17 -26.38 5.48
C ARG A 258 -28.21 -25.47 6.24
N HIS A 259 -26.90 -25.59 6.01
CA HIS A 259 -25.91 -24.67 6.58
C HIS A 259 -26.22 -23.20 6.27
N ALA A 260 -26.53 -22.87 5.00
CA ALA A 260 -26.87 -21.50 4.63
C ALA A 260 -28.13 -21.00 5.35
N CYS A 261 -29.17 -21.84 5.47
CA CYS A 261 -30.38 -21.55 6.21
C CYS A 261 -30.09 -21.31 7.69
N ASP A 262 -29.43 -22.26 8.35
CA ASP A 262 -29.10 -22.21 9.78
C ASP A 262 -28.25 -20.98 10.12
N THR A 263 -27.32 -20.59 9.23
CA THR A 263 -26.48 -19.40 9.42
C THR A 263 -27.30 -18.11 9.36
N VAL A 264 -28.16 -17.95 8.35
CA VAL A 264 -28.88 -16.69 8.09
C VAL A 264 -30.05 -16.50 9.05
N VAL A 265 -30.71 -17.59 9.46
CA VAL A 265 -31.88 -17.56 10.36
C VAL A 265 -31.46 -17.55 11.84
N ALA A 266 -30.17 -17.77 12.15
CA ALA A 266 -29.67 -17.70 13.52
C ALA A 266 -29.96 -16.31 14.13
N ARG A 267 -30.56 -16.31 15.32
CA ARG A 267 -31.04 -15.09 16.01
C ARG A 267 -29.94 -14.08 16.27
N ASP A 268 -28.72 -14.55 16.47
CA ASP A 268 -27.55 -13.75 16.81
C ASP A 268 -26.69 -13.39 15.58
N PHE A 269 -27.03 -13.85 14.38
CA PHE A 269 -26.19 -13.66 13.18
C PHE A 269 -25.92 -12.19 12.88
N VAL A 270 -26.96 -11.35 12.87
CA VAL A 270 -26.86 -9.91 12.64
C VAL A 270 -26.04 -9.23 13.74
N GLN A 271 -26.34 -9.55 15.00
CA GLN A 271 -25.63 -8.98 16.15
C GLN A 271 -24.14 -9.35 16.13
N GLN A 272 -23.80 -10.60 15.77
CA GLN A 272 -22.41 -11.03 15.63
C GLN A 272 -21.69 -10.31 14.47
N LEU A 273 -22.38 -10.08 13.33
CA LEU A 273 -21.83 -9.28 12.22
C LEU A 273 -21.56 -7.85 12.64
N GLU A 274 -22.49 -7.21 13.35
CA GLU A 274 -22.34 -5.85 13.86
C GLU A 274 -21.20 -5.75 14.89
N LYS A 275 -21.13 -6.69 15.84
CA LYS A 275 -20.01 -6.79 16.80
C LYS A 275 -18.67 -6.91 16.07
N ALA A 276 -18.58 -7.81 15.08
CA ALA A 276 -17.37 -8.01 14.28
C ALA A 276 -16.98 -6.76 13.47
N ILE A 277 -17.93 -6.09 12.84
CA ILE A 277 -17.68 -4.85 12.08
C ILE A 277 -17.21 -3.75 13.03
N LYS A 278 -17.83 -3.60 14.21
CA LYS A 278 -17.44 -2.61 15.22
C LYS A 278 -16.00 -2.85 15.70
N LEU A 279 -15.66 -4.11 16.02
CA LEU A 279 -14.32 -4.51 16.46
C LEU A 279 -13.27 -4.25 15.36
N LEU A 280 -13.51 -4.72 14.14
CA LEU A 280 -12.59 -4.52 13.02
C LEU A 280 -12.52 -3.06 12.54
N LYS A 281 -13.51 -2.22 12.88
CA LYS A 281 -13.52 -0.80 12.55
C LYS A 281 -12.34 -0.08 13.21
N VAL A 282 -12.01 -0.43 14.46
CA VAL A 282 -10.91 0.14 15.24
C VAL A 282 -9.60 0.07 14.45
N ILE A 283 -9.23 -1.14 14.00
CA ILE A 283 -8.00 -1.37 13.22
C ILE A 283 -8.11 -0.78 11.80
N SER A 284 -9.27 -0.89 11.14
CA SER A 284 -9.45 -0.41 9.77
C SER A 284 -9.25 1.11 9.61
N LYS A 285 -9.46 1.89 10.68
CA LYS A 285 -9.21 3.34 10.70
C LYS A 285 -7.73 3.61 10.44
N PHE A 286 -6.85 2.87 11.09
CA PHE A 286 -5.42 3.01 10.95
C PHE A 286 -4.90 2.40 9.64
N GLN A 287 -5.49 1.29 9.19
CA GLN A 287 -5.17 0.72 7.87
C GLN A 287 -5.30 1.78 6.76
N LYS A 288 -6.44 2.49 6.72
CA LYS A 288 -6.67 3.58 5.76
C LYS A 288 -5.67 4.73 5.91
N ALA A 289 -5.26 5.03 7.15
CA ALA A 289 -4.31 6.10 7.42
C ALA A 289 -2.89 5.79 6.91
N PHE A 290 -2.47 4.52 6.95
CA PHE A 290 -1.15 4.10 6.47
C PHE A 290 -1.12 3.64 5.02
N GLU A 291 -2.28 3.41 4.38
CA GLU A 291 -2.36 3.00 2.98
C GLU A 291 -1.70 4.04 2.05
N ASN A 292 -1.84 5.34 2.30
CA ASN A 292 -1.30 6.39 1.44
C ASN A 292 0.20 6.71 1.66
N ASN A 293 0.89 5.97 2.54
CA ASN A 293 2.29 6.18 2.92
C ASN A 293 2.66 7.63 3.31
N SER A 294 1.68 8.42 3.77
CA SER A 294 1.89 9.84 4.11
C SER A 294 2.12 10.06 5.60
N LYS A 295 2.17 8.99 6.39
CA LYS A 295 2.24 9.03 7.86
C LYS A 295 3.66 8.68 8.29
N PRO A 296 4.29 9.49 9.16
CA PRO A 296 5.63 9.23 9.67
C PRO A 296 5.64 8.09 10.72
N PRO A 297 6.82 7.54 11.05
CA PRO A 297 6.96 6.45 12.04
C PRO A 297 6.40 6.79 13.41
N SER A 298 6.39 8.06 13.81
CA SER A 298 5.81 8.50 15.07
C SER A 298 4.32 8.16 15.21
N GLU A 299 3.57 8.14 14.11
CA GLU A 299 2.15 7.79 14.13
C GLU A 299 1.93 6.29 14.32
N VAL A 300 2.92 5.44 14.01
CA VAL A 300 2.87 4.00 14.29
C VAL A 300 2.96 3.76 15.79
N TYR A 301 3.95 4.36 16.47
CA TYR A 301 4.07 4.25 17.93
C TYR A 301 2.80 4.77 18.61
N HIS A 302 2.33 5.95 18.19
CA HIS A 302 1.09 6.53 18.70
C HIS A 302 -0.14 5.62 18.49
N MET A 303 -0.23 4.92 17.35
CA MET A 303 -1.30 3.96 17.10
C MET A 303 -1.31 2.86 18.16
N PHE A 304 -0.15 2.29 18.49
CA PHE A 304 -0.08 1.20 19.48
C PHE A 304 -0.36 1.65 20.91
N LEU A 305 -0.15 2.93 21.24
CA LEU A 305 -0.65 3.50 22.50
C LEU A 305 -2.17 3.72 22.51
N LEU A 306 -2.75 4.10 21.37
CA LEU A 306 -4.19 4.38 21.27
C LEU A 306 -5.06 3.12 21.14
N LEU A 307 -4.58 2.09 20.46
CA LEU A 307 -5.37 0.88 20.18
C LEU A 307 -5.91 0.20 21.44
N PRO A 308 -5.10 -0.05 22.49
CA PRO A 308 -5.59 -0.59 23.76
C PRO A 308 -6.75 0.21 24.35
N GLU A 309 -6.62 1.54 24.38
CA GLU A 309 -7.64 2.44 24.93
C GLU A 309 -8.94 2.41 24.10
N GLU A 310 -8.85 2.30 22.78
CA GLU A 310 -10.03 2.16 21.92
C GLU A 310 -10.74 0.82 22.11
N PHE A 311 -10.01 -0.26 22.40
CA PHE A 311 -10.61 -1.56 22.71
C PHE A 311 -11.21 -1.61 24.12
N LYS A 312 -10.57 -0.98 25.12
CA LYS A 312 -11.11 -0.86 26.48
C LYS A 312 -12.47 -0.14 26.53
N LYS A 313 -12.70 0.82 25.65
CA LYS A 313 -14.00 1.51 25.51
C LYS A 313 -15.12 0.62 24.97
N MET A 314 -14.80 -0.57 24.45
CA MET A 314 -15.79 -1.49 23.93
C MET A 314 -16.24 -2.45 25.03
N GLU A 315 -17.55 -2.62 25.18
CA GLU A 315 -18.10 -3.67 26.04
C GLU A 315 -17.77 -5.06 25.47
N MET A 316 -16.85 -5.77 26.13
CA MET A 316 -16.48 -7.14 25.79
C MET A 316 -15.97 -7.92 27.02
N PRO A 317 -15.95 -9.26 26.96
CA PRO A 317 -15.37 -10.07 28.03
C PRO A 317 -13.89 -9.75 28.26
N ILE A 318 -13.46 -9.75 29.53
CA ILE A 318 -12.06 -9.51 29.93
C ILE A 318 -11.11 -10.46 29.18
N SER A 319 -11.49 -11.73 29.05
CA SER A 319 -10.70 -12.73 28.32
C SER A 319 -10.58 -12.47 26.80
N GLU A 320 -11.53 -11.75 26.19
CA GLU A 320 -11.39 -11.26 24.81
C GLU A 320 -10.43 -10.07 24.75
N LEU A 321 -10.55 -9.14 25.71
CA LEU A 321 -9.69 -7.97 25.81
C LEU A 321 -8.22 -8.35 26.04
N ASP A 322 -7.94 -9.30 26.94
CA ASP A 322 -6.59 -9.79 27.21
C ASP A 322 -5.94 -10.39 25.97
N LYS A 323 -6.70 -11.19 25.19
CA LYS A 323 -6.23 -11.74 23.91
C LYS A 323 -5.93 -10.65 22.90
N ILE A 324 -6.75 -9.60 22.86
CA ILE A 324 -6.52 -8.46 21.98
C ILE A 324 -5.25 -7.72 22.41
N GLN A 325 -5.07 -7.46 23.71
CA GLN A 325 -3.87 -6.83 24.24
C GLN A 325 -2.62 -7.62 23.86
N GLN A 326 -2.63 -8.94 24.08
CA GLN A 326 -1.52 -9.82 23.69
C GLN A 326 -1.22 -9.75 22.17
N ILE A 327 -2.26 -9.72 21.32
CA ILE A 327 -2.07 -9.53 19.87
C ILE A 327 -1.42 -8.19 19.58
N LEU A 328 -1.85 -7.11 20.24
CA LEU A 328 -1.30 -5.78 20.04
C LEU A 328 0.17 -5.71 20.47
N ASP A 329 0.52 -6.29 21.62
CA ASP A 329 1.90 -6.30 22.14
C ASP A 329 2.82 -7.11 21.22
N GLU A 330 2.40 -8.32 20.83
CA GLU A 330 3.14 -9.13 19.85
C GLU A 330 3.29 -8.42 18.51
N ARG A 331 2.27 -7.68 18.06
CA ARG A 331 2.30 -6.96 16.78
C ARG A 331 3.10 -5.67 16.85
N PHE A 332 3.16 -5.03 18.01
CA PHE A 332 4.06 -3.92 18.27
C PHE A 332 5.51 -4.39 18.18
N ASN A 333 5.88 -5.43 18.94
CA ASN A 333 7.21 -6.06 18.87
C ASN A 333 7.51 -6.62 17.46
N PHE A 334 6.48 -7.02 16.73
CA PHE A 334 6.61 -7.44 15.34
C PHE A 334 6.90 -6.30 14.38
N VAL A 335 6.46 -5.06 14.62
CA VAL A 335 6.71 -3.95 13.68
C VAL A 335 7.86 -3.05 14.13
N TYR A 336 8.12 -3.03 15.43
CA TYR A 336 9.03 -2.09 16.08
C TYR A 336 10.42 -2.12 15.46
N GLY A 337 11.04 -0.94 15.52
CA GLY A 337 12.37 -0.61 15.09
C GLY A 337 12.60 0.85 15.50
N ASP A 338 13.85 1.26 15.67
CA ASP A 338 14.19 2.49 16.42
C ASP A 338 13.63 3.76 15.80
N ALA A 339 13.30 3.74 14.50
CA ALA A 339 12.60 4.84 13.83
C ALA A 339 11.27 5.18 14.51
N HIS A 340 10.54 4.18 15.01
CA HIS A 340 9.24 4.37 15.63
C HIS A 340 9.35 5.12 16.95
N GLY A 341 10.23 4.64 17.85
CA GLY A 341 10.50 5.27 19.14
C GLY A 341 11.17 6.63 18.97
N GLY A 342 12.23 6.70 18.16
CA GLY A 342 12.97 7.93 17.90
C GLY A 342 12.11 9.03 17.27
N ALA A 343 11.33 8.70 16.24
CA ALA A 343 10.38 9.68 15.67
C ALA A 343 9.31 10.10 16.66
N TYR A 344 8.84 9.19 17.53
CA TYR A 344 7.83 9.53 18.54
C TYR A 344 8.39 10.46 19.63
N LEU A 345 9.63 10.22 20.08
CA LEU A 345 10.33 11.05 21.05
C LEU A 345 10.68 12.44 20.48
N LEU A 346 11.13 12.50 19.23
CA LEU A 346 11.50 13.73 18.51
C LEU A 346 10.31 14.45 17.85
N CYS A 347 9.10 13.93 18.00
CA CYS A 347 7.90 14.60 17.50
C CYS A 347 7.44 15.64 18.52
N PRO A 348 7.34 16.93 18.17
CA PRO A 348 6.96 17.98 19.11
C PRO A 348 5.49 17.84 19.57
N ARG A 349 4.68 17.03 18.89
CA ARG A 349 3.32 16.67 19.32
C ARG A 349 3.28 15.65 20.45
N TYR A 350 4.29 14.79 20.54
CA TYR A 350 4.26 13.58 21.36
C TYR A 350 5.33 13.60 22.45
N LEU A 351 6.57 13.98 22.14
CA LEU A 351 7.66 14.12 23.12
C LEU A 351 7.86 12.87 24.00
N GLY A 352 7.59 11.68 23.46
CA GLY A 352 7.67 10.42 24.21
C GLY A 352 6.54 10.20 25.24
N GLN A 353 5.47 11.00 25.22
CA GLN A 353 4.37 10.85 26.18
C GLN A 353 3.72 9.46 26.08
N GLY A 354 3.64 8.75 27.22
CA GLY A 354 3.06 7.41 27.30
C GLY A 354 4.01 6.28 26.89
N MET A 355 5.26 6.57 26.57
CA MET A 355 6.33 5.58 26.42
C MET A 355 6.71 5.05 27.81
N ASP A 356 6.84 3.73 27.95
CA ASP A 356 7.38 3.10 29.15
C ASP A 356 8.87 3.42 29.32
N GLN A 357 9.35 3.32 30.56
CA GLN A 357 10.71 3.76 30.90
C GLN A 357 11.78 2.93 30.17
N GLU A 358 11.60 1.61 30.08
CA GLU A 358 12.53 0.71 29.40
C GLU A 358 12.69 1.07 27.92
N THR A 359 11.58 1.23 27.20
CA THR A 359 11.60 1.65 25.79
C THR A 359 12.17 3.05 25.64
N ARG A 360 11.86 3.96 26.57
CA ARG A 360 12.39 5.32 26.55
C ARG A 360 13.91 5.36 26.69
N ASP A 361 14.45 4.62 27.65
CA ASP A 361 15.88 4.54 27.90
C ASP A 361 16.61 3.96 26.68
N SER A 362 16.07 2.87 26.12
CA SER A 362 16.61 2.26 24.89
C SER A 362 16.59 3.23 23.68
N VAL A 363 15.51 3.99 23.50
CA VAL A 363 15.43 5.00 22.42
C VAL A 363 16.41 6.15 22.65
N GLN A 364 16.59 6.59 23.90
CA GLN A 364 17.53 7.65 24.24
C GLN A 364 18.97 7.21 24.01
N GLU A 365 19.32 6.00 24.42
CA GLU A 365 20.62 5.38 24.15
C GLU A 365 20.89 5.25 22.64
N PHE A 366 19.89 4.80 21.87
CA PHE A 366 20.00 4.72 20.41
C PHE A 366 20.26 6.11 19.78
N ILE A 367 19.51 7.13 20.20
CA ILE A 367 19.67 8.50 19.69
C ILE A 367 21.06 9.05 20.04
N ALA A 368 21.52 8.83 21.28
CA ALA A 368 22.83 9.30 21.73
C ALA A 368 23.96 8.70 20.90
N ASN A 369 23.85 7.41 20.54
CA ASN A 369 24.86 6.70 19.76
C ASN A 369 24.75 6.86 18.24
N TRP A 370 23.76 7.59 17.72
CA TRP A 370 23.49 7.69 16.28
C TRP A 370 24.68 8.21 15.47
N GLN A 371 25.43 9.20 15.99
CA GLN A 371 26.59 9.77 15.29
C GLN A 371 27.91 9.04 15.64
N GLY A 372 27.85 8.00 16.47
CA GLY A 372 29.02 7.30 17.03
C GLY A 372 29.45 7.84 18.40
N SER A 373 30.40 7.15 19.03
CA SER A 373 30.79 7.34 20.44
C SER A 373 31.41 8.70 20.78
N GLY A 374 31.81 9.50 19.79
CA GLY A 374 32.41 10.83 20.01
C GLY A 374 31.39 11.94 20.30
N GLU A 375 30.13 11.75 19.90
CA GLU A 375 29.08 12.80 19.95
C GLU A 375 27.96 12.45 20.94
N GLU A 376 28.13 11.38 21.72
CA GLU A 376 27.12 10.84 22.63
C GLU A 376 26.68 11.86 23.69
N GLU A 377 27.64 12.48 24.37
CA GLU A 377 27.39 13.48 25.41
C GLU A 377 26.67 14.71 24.84
N ALA A 378 27.17 15.24 23.72
CA ALA A 378 26.60 16.41 23.05
C ALA A 378 25.16 16.13 22.55
N THR A 379 24.93 14.95 21.99
CA THR A 379 23.60 14.51 21.56
C THR A 379 22.65 14.36 22.73
N THR A 380 23.12 13.78 23.85
CA THR A 380 22.33 13.60 25.07
C THR A 380 21.94 14.94 25.68
N VAL A 381 22.88 15.89 25.80
CA VAL A 381 22.60 17.26 26.26
C VAL A 381 21.57 17.94 25.35
N GLY A 382 21.75 17.81 24.03
CA GLY A 382 20.79 18.30 23.05
C GLY A 382 19.40 17.71 23.24
N LEU A 383 19.30 16.40 23.49
CA LEU A 383 18.05 15.69 23.70
C LEU A 383 17.35 16.14 24.98
N VAL A 384 18.08 16.26 26.09
CA VAL A 384 17.54 16.77 27.36
C VAL A 384 17.00 18.19 27.19
N ASN A 385 17.76 19.08 26.55
CA ASN A 385 17.34 20.46 26.26
C ASN A 385 16.12 20.52 25.32
N TYR A 386 16.04 19.61 24.35
CA TYR A 386 14.89 19.49 23.46
C TYR A 386 13.64 19.00 24.19
N LEU A 387 13.76 17.99 25.06
CA LEU A 387 12.62 17.45 25.80
C LEU A 387 12.18 18.35 26.96
N GLY A 388 13.10 19.09 27.57
CA GLY A 388 12.84 19.98 28.70
C GLY A 388 12.16 21.31 28.33
N GLY A 389 12.12 21.69 27.06
CA GLY A 389 11.44 22.92 26.63
C GLY A 389 9.92 22.76 26.54
N GLN A 390 9.19 23.85 26.80
CA GLN A 390 7.72 23.91 26.73
C GLN A 390 7.21 23.93 25.26
N ARG A 391 7.49 22.87 24.51
CA ARG A 391 7.19 22.79 23.06
C ARG A 391 5.78 22.30 22.75
N SER A 392 5.16 21.51 23.63
CA SER A 392 3.86 20.88 23.38
C SER A 392 2.69 21.87 23.18
N THR A 393 2.83 23.10 23.67
CA THR A 393 1.82 24.17 23.59
C THR A 393 2.16 25.26 22.56
N SER A 394 3.28 25.10 21.84
CA SER A 394 3.79 26.12 20.91
C SER A 394 2.88 26.32 19.69
N LEU A 395 3.05 27.45 19.01
CA LEU A 395 2.31 27.76 17.77
C LEU A 395 2.62 26.72 16.69
N GLU A 396 3.89 26.32 16.56
CA GLU A 396 4.35 25.32 15.60
C GLU A 396 3.62 23.99 15.80
N VAL A 397 3.45 23.53 17.04
CA VAL A 397 2.68 22.30 17.33
C VAL A 397 1.21 22.44 16.94
N LYS A 398 0.61 23.62 17.15
CA LYS A 398 -0.77 23.89 16.68
C LYS A 398 -0.84 23.83 15.15
N LEU A 399 0.12 24.42 14.44
CA LEU A 399 0.19 24.38 12.97
C LEU A 399 0.40 22.95 12.44
N ILE A 400 1.22 22.14 13.13
CA ILE A 400 1.39 20.71 12.79
C ILE A 400 0.08 19.94 12.97
N ARG A 401 -0.66 20.17 14.06
CA ARG A 401 -1.98 19.54 14.29
C ARG A 401 -2.99 19.94 13.21
N GLN A 402 -2.91 21.18 12.73
CA GLN A 402 -3.74 21.71 11.65
C GLN A 402 -3.24 21.32 10.24
N LYS A 403 -2.13 20.57 10.15
CA LYS A 403 -1.49 20.15 8.89
C LYS A 403 -1.02 21.30 8.00
N GLN A 404 -0.76 22.46 8.60
CA GLN A 404 -0.18 23.62 7.91
C GLN A 404 1.36 23.58 7.92
N LEU A 405 1.93 22.85 8.89
CA LEU A 405 3.37 22.63 9.04
C LEU A 405 3.65 21.13 9.16
N THR A 406 4.63 20.61 8.45
CA THR A 406 5.10 19.23 8.64
C THR A 406 6.14 19.16 9.75
N VAL A 407 6.32 17.99 10.37
CA VAL A 407 7.35 17.82 11.40
C VAL A 407 8.76 17.99 10.81
N ALA A 408 8.97 17.59 9.56
CA ALA A 408 10.23 17.83 8.85
C ALA A 408 10.51 19.33 8.66
N GLN A 409 9.50 20.14 8.31
CA GLN A 409 9.65 21.60 8.21
C GLN A 409 9.92 22.25 9.57
N TYR A 410 9.28 21.76 10.63
CA TYR A 410 9.57 22.19 12.00
C TYR A 410 11.04 21.97 12.35
N TRP A 411 11.56 20.76 12.12
CA TRP A 411 12.96 20.46 12.34
C TRP A 411 13.88 21.29 11.44
N GLY A 412 13.54 21.50 10.16
CA GLY A 412 14.30 22.34 9.25
C GLY A 412 14.48 23.80 9.71
N GLY A 413 13.60 24.31 10.59
CA GLY A 413 13.72 25.63 11.21
C GLY A 413 14.51 25.66 12.53
N LEU A 414 14.88 24.51 13.09
CA LEU A 414 15.54 24.39 14.40
C LEU A 414 17.05 24.15 14.25
N SER A 415 17.81 25.24 14.11
CA SER A 415 19.28 25.21 14.05
C SER A 415 19.95 24.89 15.40
N GLN A 416 19.21 24.97 16.51
CA GLN A 416 19.70 24.85 17.88
C GLN A 416 20.17 23.42 18.25
N PHE A 417 19.73 22.41 17.50
CA PHE A 417 19.96 21.00 17.80
C PHE A 417 20.53 20.27 16.58
N PRO A 418 21.76 20.58 16.13
CA PRO A 418 22.29 20.07 14.87
C PRO A 418 22.40 18.54 14.81
N LEU A 419 22.78 17.89 15.92
CA LEU A 419 22.90 16.43 16.00
C LEU A 419 21.52 15.74 15.95
N LEU A 420 20.53 16.28 16.68
CA LEU A 420 19.15 15.77 16.63
C LEU A 420 18.46 16.07 15.30
N HIS A 421 18.83 17.16 14.64
CA HIS A 421 18.25 17.58 13.39
C HIS A 421 18.45 16.53 12.29
N ASP A 422 19.65 15.96 12.18
CA ASP A 422 19.91 14.88 11.22
C ASP A 422 19.06 13.64 11.51
N ILE A 423 19.00 13.22 12.78
CA ILE A 423 18.21 12.07 13.23
C ILE A 423 16.73 12.29 12.92
N ALA A 424 16.20 13.46 13.26
CA ALA A 424 14.81 13.79 13.06
C ALA A 424 14.46 13.83 11.57
N LEU A 425 15.25 14.51 10.74
CA LEU A 425 14.99 14.54 9.31
C LEU A 425 15.08 13.15 8.67
N THR A 426 15.95 12.29 9.18
CA THR A 426 16.05 10.89 8.75
C THR A 426 14.80 10.12 9.16
N ALA A 427 14.39 10.19 10.43
CA ALA A 427 13.22 9.48 10.95
C ALA A 427 11.90 9.94 10.29
N PHE A 428 11.76 11.23 9.97
CA PHE A 428 10.58 11.78 9.30
C PHE A 428 10.61 11.64 7.77
N ALA A 429 11.75 11.26 7.18
CA ALA A 429 11.84 10.80 5.80
C ALA A 429 11.50 9.31 5.63
N SER A 430 11.52 8.54 6.73
CA SER A 430 11.19 7.12 6.74
C SER A 430 9.71 6.87 6.45
N ALA A 431 9.43 6.07 5.43
CA ALA A 431 8.11 5.54 5.16
C ALA A 431 7.74 4.44 6.17
N CYS A 432 6.46 4.24 6.46
CA CYS A 432 6.03 3.18 7.38
C CYS A 432 5.53 1.91 6.69
N SER A 433 5.28 1.98 5.38
CA SER A 433 4.56 0.95 4.67
C SER A 433 5.11 0.69 3.26
N SER A 434 5.27 -0.60 2.93
CA SER A 434 5.43 -1.08 1.56
C SER A 434 4.13 -1.12 0.76
N ALA A 435 3.00 -0.59 1.27
CA ALA A 435 1.70 -0.63 0.58
C ALA A 435 1.69 0.10 -0.78
N ALA A 436 2.62 1.03 -1.00
CA ALA A 436 2.86 1.60 -2.33
C ALA A 436 3.21 0.50 -3.34
N GLU A 437 4.05 -0.46 -2.97
CA GLU A 437 4.44 -1.63 -3.78
C GLU A 437 3.27 -2.59 -4.03
N LYS A 438 2.28 -2.67 -3.13
CA LYS A 438 1.09 -3.48 -3.38
C LYS A 438 0.20 -2.90 -4.47
N ARG A 439 0.14 -1.56 -4.60
CA ARG A 439 -0.56 -0.90 -5.72
C ARG A 439 0.22 -1.05 -7.01
N THR A 440 1.54 -0.93 -6.93
CA THR A 440 2.50 -1.28 -7.99
C THR A 440 2.19 -2.67 -8.52
N TRP A 441 2.13 -3.68 -7.64
CA TRP A 441 1.80 -5.06 -8.02
C TRP A 441 0.41 -5.25 -8.65
N ALA A 442 -0.62 -4.55 -8.17
CA ALA A 442 -1.93 -4.61 -8.82
C ALA A 442 -1.87 -4.12 -10.28
N ALA A 443 -0.99 -3.15 -10.56
CA ALA A 443 -0.68 -2.69 -11.90
C ALA A 443 0.21 -3.69 -12.65
N GLN A 444 1.19 -4.32 -11.98
CA GLN A 444 2.04 -5.38 -12.57
C GLN A 444 1.23 -6.62 -12.96
N LYS A 445 0.23 -7.05 -12.19
CA LYS A 445 -0.68 -8.15 -12.59
C LYS A 445 -1.40 -7.90 -13.92
N PHE A 446 -1.65 -6.63 -14.23
CA PHE A 446 -2.23 -6.22 -15.49
C PHE A 446 -1.19 -6.26 -16.62
N VAL A 447 0.09 -6.00 -16.30
CA VAL A 447 1.25 -6.18 -17.18
C VAL A 447 1.59 -7.65 -17.43
N HIS A 448 1.54 -8.51 -16.43
CA HIS A 448 1.74 -9.96 -16.52
C HIS A 448 0.51 -10.75 -17.02
N SER A 449 -0.37 -10.11 -17.80
CA SER A 449 -1.53 -10.80 -18.39
C SER A 449 -1.11 -11.65 -19.61
N GLN A 450 -1.90 -12.68 -19.94
CA GLN A 450 -1.63 -13.57 -21.10
C GLN A 450 -1.40 -12.81 -22.42
N ALA A 451 -1.94 -11.60 -22.57
CA ALA A 451 -1.73 -10.74 -23.75
C ALA A 451 -0.31 -10.13 -23.84
N ARG A 452 0.47 -10.14 -22.77
CA ARG A 452 1.81 -9.54 -22.64
C ARG A 452 2.92 -10.53 -22.22
N ASN A 453 2.59 -11.82 -22.05
CA ASN A 453 3.50 -12.91 -21.62
C ASN A 453 4.70 -13.24 -22.54
N ARG A 454 5.04 -12.36 -23.50
CA ARG A 454 6.19 -12.53 -24.40
C ARG A 454 7.37 -11.61 -24.08
N LEU A 455 7.25 -10.74 -23.08
CA LEU A 455 8.36 -9.91 -22.60
C LEU A 455 9.26 -10.73 -21.67
N ASN A 456 10.57 -10.50 -21.75
CA ASN A 456 11.54 -10.99 -20.78
C ASN A 456 11.46 -10.17 -19.48
N ASP A 457 12.05 -10.68 -18.40
CA ASP A 457 11.97 -10.06 -17.07
C ASP A 457 12.48 -8.60 -17.08
N GLU A 458 13.58 -8.32 -17.79
CA GLU A 458 14.14 -6.97 -17.92
C GLU A 458 13.18 -5.98 -18.60
N SER A 459 12.49 -6.40 -19.67
CA SER A 459 11.53 -5.55 -20.38
C SER A 459 10.26 -5.33 -19.54
N VAL A 460 9.88 -6.29 -18.70
CA VAL A 460 8.74 -6.11 -17.80
C VAL A 460 9.05 -5.05 -16.74
N GLU A 461 10.24 -5.09 -16.14
CA GLU A 461 10.67 -4.08 -15.17
C GLU A 461 10.68 -2.66 -15.78
N LYS A 462 11.24 -2.51 -16.99
CA LYS A 462 11.24 -1.24 -17.71
C LYS A 462 9.83 -0.74 -18.03
N LEU A 463 8.89 -1.65 -18.27
CA LEU A 463 7.50 -1.34 -18.58
C LEU A 463 6.69 -0.96 -17.33
N ASP A 464 7.00 -1.58 -16.20
CA ASP A 464 6.37 -1.25 -14.93
C ASP A 464 6.75 0.17 -14.50
N PHE A 465 8.00 0.59 -14.72
CA PHE A 465 8.51 1.87 -14.23
C PHE A 465 7.65 3.10 -14.64
N PRO A 466 7.30 3.35 -15.92
CA PRO A 466 6.36 4.40 -16.30
C PRO A 466 4.97 4.26 -15.67
N LEU A 467 4.46 3.04 -15.52
CA LEU A 467 3.13 2.77 -14.95
C LEU A 467 3.06 3.17 -13.47
N LEU A 468 4.18 3.08 -12.75
CA LEU A 468 4.30 3.50 -11.35
C LEU A 468 4.37 5.01 -11.20
N GLN A 469 5.05 5.68 -12.14
CA GLN A 469 5.27 7.13 -12.13
C GLN A 469 4.09 7.93 -12.69
N ARG A 470 3.01 7.28 -13.15
CA ARG A 470 1.85 7.95 -13.79
C ARG A 470 1.11 9.01 -12.95
N LYS A 471 1.38 9.10 -11.65
CA LYS A 471 0.80 10.13 -10.76
C LYS A 471 1.73 11.33 -10.55
N GLU A 472 3.00 11.16 -10.89
CA GLU A 472 4.05 12.18 -10.77
C GLU A 472 4.38 12.82 -12.13
N LEU A 473 3.90 12.22 -13.23
CA LEU A 473 3.85 12.76 -14.59
C LEU A 473 2.56 13.54 -14.82
#